data_AF-A0AAN8D366-F1
#
_entry.id   AF-A0AAN8D366-F1
#
_cell.length_a   1.000
_cell.length_b   1.000
_cell.length_c   1.000
_cell.angle_alpha   90.00
_cell.angle_beta   90.00
_cell.angle_gamma   90.00
#
_symmetry.space_group_name_H-M   'P 1'
#
loop_
_entity.id
_entity.type
_entity.pdbx_description
1 polymer ?
#
loop_
_entity_poly.entity_id
_entity_poly.type
_entity_poly.pdbx_seq_one_letter_code
_entity_poly.pdbx_strand_id
1 'polypeptide(L)'
;MCREQSDIAGRKMSCGLWKETLALAEDYLSLSCTSPRPAPPPPSESAAAMRCLARDMEAQHQARFHSLAQSFLRQCGPDPCSSLRKVIEELVGDGHLNWGRVVSLFTFTGVLARQLQEQKVVKLGQEPGPEPGSCRGLAETIADYLGEEKKDWMLENDGWEGFCSFSRTARGVSQDSSMKTALMAAAGVGLAGLTFLLVR
;
A
#
# COMPACT_ATOMS: atom_id res chain seq x y z
N MET A 1 16.81 22.30 26.77
CA MET A 1 17.76 21.35 26.13
C MET A 1 17.15 19.97 25.85
N CYS A 2 16.49 19.27 26.80
CA CYS A 2 15.89 17.96 26.50
C CYS A 2 14.69 18.00 25.54
N ARG A 3 13.83 19.02 25.60
CA ARG A 3 12.68 19.16 24.68
C ARG A 3 13.09 19.36 23.22
N GLU A 4 14.05 20.24 22.95
CA GLU A 4 14.54 20.49 21.58
C GLU A 4 15.26 19.27 20.97
N GLN A 5 15.98 18.48 21.76
CA GLN A 5 16.61 17.25 21.26
C GLN A 5 15.58 16.15 20.95
N SER A 6 14.54 16.02 21.77
CA SER A 6 13.40 15.13 21.47
C SER A 6 12.64 15.57 20.21
N ASP A 7 12.44 16.87 20.01
CA ASP A 7 11.73 17.39 18.83
C ASP A 7 12.56 17.23 17.54
N ILE A 8 13.89 17.41 17.60
CA ILE A 8 14.78 17.20 16.46
C ILE A 8 14.89 15.70 16.13
N ALA A 9 15.01 14.84 17.14
CA ALA A 9 15.01 13.39 16.94
C ALA A 9 13.67 12.92 16.35
N GLY A 10 12.54 13.37 16.90
CA GLY A 10 11.20 13.07 16.39
C GLY A 10 10.98 13.54 14.96
N ARG A 11 11.44 14.74 14.60
CA ARG A 11 11.35 15.27 13.23
C ARG A 11 12.24 14.53 12.24
N LYS A 12 13.44 14.13 12.65
CA LYS A 12 14.37 13.35 11.83
C LYS A 12 13.85 11.91 11.60
N MET A 13 13.17 11.34 12.59
CA MET A 13 12.52 10.02 12.50
C MET A 13 11.29 10.06 11.58
N SER A 14 10.45 11.10 11.68
CA SER A 14 9.31 11.37 10.76
C SER A 14 9.78 11.39 9.31
N CYS A 15 10.83 12.18 9.02
CA CYS A 15 11.39 12.31 7.68
C CYS A 15 11.99 10.99 7.16
N GLY A 16 12.53 10.15 8.03
CA GLY A 16 13.05 8.83 7.67
C GLY A 16 11.94 7.87 7.25
N LEU A 17 10.90 7.77 8.07
CA LEU A 17 9.77 6.86 7.83
C LEU A 17 8.98 7.24 6.58
N TRP A 18 8.75 8.53 6.34
CA TRP A 18 8.10 9.00 5.12
C TRP A 18 8.90 8.61 3.87
N LYS A 19 10.23 8.83 3.88
CA LYS A 19 11.11 8.47 2.74
C LYS A 19 11.11 6.98 2.47
N GLU A 20 11.17 6.17 3.52
CA GLU A 20 11.14 4.71 3.39
C GLU A 20 9.79 4.24 2.83
N THR A 21 8.69 4.80 3.35
CA THR A 21 7.33 4.50 2.85
C THR A 21 7.16 4.89 1.39
N LEU A 22 7.65 6.07 1.00
CA LEU A 22 7.62 6.54 -0.38
C LEU A 22 8.38 5.58 -1.29
N ALA A 23 9.62 5.24 -0.94
CA ALA A 23 10.44 4.33 -1.74
C ALA A 23 9.78 2.94 -1.90
N LEU A 24 9.14 2.43 -0.85
CA LEU A 24 8.43 1.16 -0.87
C LEU A 24 7.17 1.21 -1.75
N ALA A 25 6.41 2.32 -1.70
CA ALA A 25 5.24 2.53 -2.54
C ALA A 25 5.61 2.75 -4.01
N GLU A 26 6.63 3.55 -4.31
CA GLU A 26 7.12 3.75 -5.68
C GLU A 26 7.59 2.43 -6.31
N ASP A 27 8.33 1.62 -5.54
CA ASP A 27 8.78 0.30 -5.96
C ASP A 27 7.60 -0.61 -6.35
N TYR A 28 6.61 -0.73 -5.45
CA TYR A 28 5.48 -1.61 -5.67
C TYR A 28 4.58 -1.13 -6.82
N LEU A 29 4.27 0.17 -6.89
CA LEU A 29 3.38 0.72 -7.91
C LEU A 29 4.01 0.70 -9.31
N SER A 30 5.32 0.97 -9.41
CA SER A 30 6.06 0.91 -10.68
C SER A 30 6.03 -0.50 -11.28
N LEU A 31 6.16 -1.54 -10.45
CA LEU A 31 6.02 -2.93 -10.85
C LEU A 31 4.59 -3.39 -11.11
N SER A 32 3.60 -2.68 -10.55
CA SER A 32 2.20 -2.99 -10.85
C SER A 32 1.81 -2.49 -12.25
N CYS A 33 2.44 -1.41 -12.69
CA CYS A 33 2.21 -0.76 -13.98
C CYS A 33 3.05 -1.39 -15.09
N THR A 34 4.33 -1.61 -14.81
CA THR A 34 5.26 -2.17 -15.78
C THR A 34 5.36 -3.67 -15.50
N SER A 35 5.29 -4.52 -16.52
CA SER A 35 5.62 -5.94 -16.41
C SER A 35 7.04 -6.24 -16.90
N PRO A 36 8.11 -5.65 -16.32
CA PRO A 36 9.46 -5.99 -16.73
C PRO A 36 9.73 -7.45 -16.33
N ARG A 37 10.14 -8.27 -17.30
CA ARG A 37 10.51 -9.67 -17.06
C ARG A 37 11.96 -9.87 -17.48
N PRO A 38 12.88 -10.19 -16.56
CA PRO A 38 12.67 -10.35 -15.10
C PRO A 38 12.50 -9.00 -14.37
N ALA A 39 11.81 -9.02 -13.23
CA ALA A 39 11.67 -7.84 -12.36
C ALA A 39 13.02 -7.53 -11.68
N PRO A 40 13.36 -6.25 -11.46
CA PRO A 40 14.57 -5.88 -10.72
C PRO A 40 14.54 -6.41 -9.28
N PRO A 41 15.72 -6.63 -8.66
CA PRO A 41 15.80 -7.02 -7.26
C PRO A 41 15.07 -6.00 -6.37
N PRO A 42 14.43 -6.43 -5.27
CA PRO A 42 13.79 -5.50 -4.34
C PRO A 42 14.83 -4.61 -3.66
N PRO A 43 14.56 -3.31 -3.49
CA PRO A 43 15.51 -2.37 -2.89
C PRO A 43 15.71 -2.57 -1.38
N SER A 44 14.81 -3.30 -0.72
CA SER A 44 14.85 -3.61 0.72
C SER A 44 14.11 -4.92 1.02
N GLU A 45 14.28 -5.44 2.24
CA GLU A 45 13.49 -6.58 2.72
C GLU A 45 11.99 -6.24 2.79
N SER A 46 11.65 -5.04 3.24
CA SER A 46 10.27 -4.55 3.33
C SER A 46 9.60 -4.46 1.95
N ALA A 47 10.33 -4.03 0.92
CA ALA A 47 9.85 -4.05 -0.46
C ALA A 47 9.66 -5.49 -0.97
N ALA A 48 10.58 -6.40 -0.66
CA ALA A 48 10.45 -7.82 -1.01
C ALA A 48 9.20 -8.45 -0.37
N ALA A 49 8.98 -8.18 0.92
CA ALA A 49 7.81 -8.63 1.68
C ALA A 49 6.51 -8.06 1.11
N MET A 50 6.46 -6.75 0.82
CA MET A 50 5.28 -6.11 0.25
C MET A 50 4.94 -6.68 -1.14
N ARG A 51 5.93 -6.79 -2.03
CA ARG A 51 5.75 -7.42 -3.34
C ARG A 51 5.17 -8.82 -3.22
N CYS A 52 5.62 -9.62 -2.26
CA CYS A 52 5.12 -10.98 -2.04
C CYS A 52 3.68 -10.98 -1.53
N LEU A 53 3.44 -10.39 -0.36
CA LEU A 53 2.14 -10.43 0.31
C LEU A 53 1.04 -9.77 -0.51
N ALA A 54 1.34 -8.64 -1.15
CA ALA A 54 0.35 -7.93 -1.94
C ALA A 54 -0.01 -8.68 -3.23
N ARG A 55 0.95 -9.39 -3.86
CA ARG A 55 0.68 -10.29 -5.01
C ARG A 55 -0.15 -11.49 -4.60
N ASP A 56 0.17 -12.14 -3.48
CA ASP A 56 -0.59 -13.29 -2.97
C ASP A 56 -2.04 -12.87 -2.65
N MET A 57 -2.21 -11.71 -2.00
CA MET A 57 -3.51 -11.14 -1.70
C MET A 57 -4.30 -10.77 -2.97
N GLU A 58 -3.64 -10.16 -3.96
CA GLU A 58 -4.26 -9.85 -5.25
C GLU A 58 -4.71 -11.13 -5.95
N ALA A 59 -3.86 -12.15 -6.02
CA ALA A 59 -4.16 -13.43 -6.66
C ALA A 59 -5.35 -14.13 -5.98
N GLN A 60 -5.41 -14.11 -4.65
CA GLN A 60 -6.52 -14.71 -3.89
C GLN A 60 -7.85 -13.98 -4.08
N HIS A 61 -7.82 -12.68 -4.35
CA HIS A 61 -9.02 -11.83 -4.41
C HIS A 61 -9.12 -11.00 -5.70
N GLN A 62 -8.59 -11.53 -6.81
CA GLN A 62 -8.38 -10.80 -8.06
C GLN A 62 -9.64 -10.08 -8.56
N ALA A 63 -10.76 -10.82 -8.68
CA ALA A 63 -12.01 -10.26 -9.17
C ALA A 63 -12.54 -9.12 -8.27
N ARG A 64 -12.31 -9.21 -6.95
CA ARG A 64 -12.74 -8.18 -6.00
C ARG A 64 -11.90 -6.92 -6.14
N PHE A 65 -10.57 -7.01 -6.07
CA PHE A 65 -9.71 -5.84 -6.24
C PHE A 65 -9.91 -5.16 -7.59
N HIS A 66 -10.06 -5.95 -8.66
CA HIS A 66 -10.35 -5.42 -9.99
C HIS A 66 -11.68 -4.63 -10.01
N SER A 67 -12.73 -5.17 -9.39
CA SER A 67 -14.04 -4.50 -9.28
C SER A 67 -13.96 -3.23 -8.42
N LEU A 68 -13.23 -3.27 -7.31
CA LEU A 68 -13.04 -2.12 -6.41
C LEU A 68 -12.31 -0.98 -7.11
N ALA A 69 -11.22 -1.28 -7.83
CA ALA A 69 -10.49 -0.29 -8.61
C ALA A 69 -11.37 0.32 -9.72
N GLN A 70 -12.18 -0.49 -10.41
CA GLN A 70 -13.15 0.01 -11.40
C GLN A 70 -14.25 0.88 -10.78
N SER A 71 -14.73 0.51 -9.58
CA SER A 71 -15.70 1.33 -8.85
C SER A 71 -15.08 2.66 -8.46
N PHE A 72 -13.89 2.63 -7.87
CA PHE A 72 -13.12 3.82 -7.55
C PHE A 72 -12.93 4.71 -8.77
N LEU A 73 -12.52 4.17 -9.92
CA LEU A 73 -12.28 4.96 -11.14
C LEU A 73 -13.54 5.60 -11.74
N ARG A 74 -14.72 5.04 -11.48
CA ARG A 74 -16.00 5.63 -11.88
C ARG A 74 -16.44 6.76 -10.95
N GLN A 75 -16.06 6.67 -9.67
CA GLN A 75 -16.46 7.61 -8.63
C GLN A 75 -15.41 8.71 -8.39
N CYS A 76 -14.13 8.42 -8.67
CA CYS A 76 -13.05 9.36 -8.47
C CYS A 76 -13.23 10.53 -9.45
N GLY A 77 -13.13 11.75 -8.92
CA GLY A 77 -13.16 12.95 -9.75
C GLY A 77 -11.89 13.07 -10.62
N PRO A 78 -11.56 14.29 -11.08
CA PRO A 78 -10.38 14.51 -11.91
C PRO A 78 -9.05 14.22 -11.17
N ASP A 79 -9.09 14.10 -9.85
CA ASP A 79 -7.93 13.83 -9.00
C ASP A 79 -8.04 12.48 -8.26
N PRO A 80 -7.39 11.42 -8.79
CA PRO A 80 -7.29 10.13 -8.13
C PRO A 80 -6.54 10.17 -6.79
N CYS A 81 -5.59 11.10 -6.59
CA CYS A 81 -4.79 11.16 -5.35
C CYS A 81 -5.66 11.64 -4.19
N SER A 82 -6.40 12.74 -4.37
CA SER A 82 -7.38 13.22 -3.37
C SER A 82 -8.49 12.20 -3.09
N SER A 83 -8.88 11.40 -4.08
CA SER A 83 -9.89 10.36 -3.89
C SER A 83 -9.32 9.16 -3.13
N LEU A 84 -8.08 8.75 -3.44
CA LEU A 84 -7.37 7.70 -2.73
C LEU A 84 -7.14 8.10 -1.27
N ARG A 85 -6.79 9.36 -1.04
CA ARG A 85 -6.61 9.92 0.30
C ARG A 85 -7.81 9.67 1.20
N LYS A 86 -9.03 9.94 0.71
CA LYS A 86 -10.27 9.66 1.45
C LYS A 86 -10.46 8.17 1.73
N VAL A 87 -10.13 7.31 0.77
CA VAL A 87 -10.18 5.85 0.98
C VAL A 87 -9.22 5.42 2.08
N ILE A 88 -8.02 5.99 2.12
CA ILE A 88 -7.02 5.70 3.17
C ILE A 88 -7.51 6.18 4.54
N GLU A 89 -8.02 7.41 4.62
CA GLU A 89 -8.59 7.97 5.85
C GLU A 89 -9.69 7.08 6.42
N GLU A 90 -10.59 6.58 5.57
CA GLU A 90 -11.67 5.69 6.00
C GLU A 90 -11.19 4.27 6.34
N LEU A 91 -10.27 3.71 5.54
CA LEU A 91 -9.77 2.34 5.72
C LEU A 91 -8.89 2.21 6.98
N VAL A 92 -8.19 3.29 7.35
CA VAL A 92 -7.09 3.26 8.31
C VAL A 92 -7.30 4.24 9.47
N GLY A 93 -8.27 5.15 9.37
CA GLY A 93 -8.53 6.22 10.34
C GLY A 93 -9.37 5.83 11.55
N ASP A 94 -10.05 4.67 11.53
CA ASP A 94 -10.92 4.19 12.61
C ASP A 94 -10.19 3.78 13.92
N GLY A 95 -8.86 3.93 13.97
CA GLY A 95 -8.03 3.56 15.12
C GLY A 95 -7.60 2.09 15.14
N HIS A 96 -8.01 1.27 14.16
CA HIS A 96 -7.72 -0.17 14.10
C HIS A 96 -6.75 -0.53 12.96
N LEU A 97 -5.73 0.31 12.75
CA LEU A 97 -4.68 0.05 11.79
C LEU A 97 -3.90 -1.23 12.16
N ASN A 98 -3.64 -2.06 11.15
CA ASN A 98 -2.84 -3.28 11.25
C ASN A 98 -2.17 -3.58 9.90
N TRP A 99 -1.13 -4.41 9.90
CA TRP A 99 -0.39 -4.74 8.69
C TRP A 99 -1.23 -5.36 7.57
N GLY A 100 -2.33 -6.07 7.88
CA GLY A 100 -3.26 -6.59 6.87
C GLY A 100 -3.99 -5.48 6.10
N ARG A 101 -4.37 -4.40 6.78
CA ARG A 101 -4.94 -3.19 6.14
C ARG A 101 -3.89 -2.44 5.31
N VAL A 102 -2.65 -2.37 5.80
CA VAL A 102 -1.53 -1.81 5.02
C VAL A 102 -1.33 -2.60 3.73
N VAL A 103 -1.22 -3.93 3.78
CA VAL A 103 -1.09 -4.75 2.57
C VAL A 103 -2.29 -4.56 1.64
N SER A 104 -3.52 -4.53 2.18
CA SER A 104 -4.73 -4.30 1.37
C SER A 104 -4.71 -2.95 0.64
N LEU A 105 -4.23 -1.89 1.31
CA LEU A 105 -4.05 -0.57 0.71
C LEU A 105 -3.05 -0.61 -0.44
N PHE A 106 -1.89 -1.25 -0.24
CA PHE A 106 -0.89 -1.40 -1.30
C PHE A 106 -1.45 -2.21 -2.47
N THR A 107 -2.04 -3.38 -2.22
CA THR A 107 -2.67 -4.22 -3.25
C THR A 107 -3.71 -3.45 -4.06
N PHE A 108 -4.62 -2.75 -3.39
CA PHE A 108 -5.64 -1.94 -4.06
C PHE A 108 -5.01 -0.85 -4.93
N THR A 109 -4.03 -0.12 -4.40
CA THR A 109 -3.38 0.98 -5.11
C THR A 109 -2.56 0.49 -6.30
N GLY A 110 -1.94 -0.70 -6.22
CA GLY A 110 -1.26 -1.34 -7.34
C GLY A 110 -2.22 -1.68 -8.48
N VAL A 111 -3.37 -2.27 -8.16
CA VAL A 111 -4.43 -2.57 -9.16
C VAL A 111 -5.00 -1.27 -9.76
N LEU A 112 -5.20 -0.24 -8.93
CA LEU A 112 -5.64 1.09 -9.37
C LEU A 112 -4.63 1.73 -10.33
N ALA A 113 -3.34 1.70 -10.00
CA ALA A 113 -2.29 2.28 -10.83
C ALA A 113 -2.22 1.59 -12.20
N ARG A 114 -2.31 0.25 -12.23
CA ARG A 114 -2.36 -0.54 -13.48
C ARG A 114 -3.57 -0.15 -14.34
N GLN A 115 -4.76 -0.08 -13.78
CA GLN A 115 -5.97 0.31 -14.52
C GLN A 115 -5.95 1.76 -15.02
N LEU A 116 -5.36 2.69 -14.24
CA LEU A 116 -5.14 4.08 -14.67
C LEU A 116 -4.23 4.15 -15.90
N GLN A 117 -3.18 3.33 -15.94
CA GLN A 117 -2.28 3.26 -17.10
C GLN A 117 -3.00 2.66 -18.32
N GLU A 118 -3.71 1.55 -18.15
CA GLU A 118 -4.49 0.91 -19.21
C GLU A 118 -5.52 1.87 -19.83
N GLN A 119 -6.26 2.63 -19.01
CA GLN A 119 -7.21 3.64 -19.52
C GLN A 119 -6.53 4.77 -20.30
N LYS A 120 -5.33 5.19 -19.89
CA LYS A 120 -4.58 6.24 -20.61
C LYS A 120 -4.09 5.74 -21.97
N VAL A 121 -3.56 4.53 -22.03
CA VAL A 121 -3.15 3.86 -23.28
C VAL A 121 -4.33 3.80 -24.27
N VAL A 122 -5.49 3.37 -23.80
CA VAL A 122 -6.71 3.29 -24.63
C VAL A 122 -7.18 4.67 -25.11
N LYS A 123 -7.13 5.70 -24.26
CA LYS A 123 -7.63 7.05 -24.60
C LYS A 123 -6.68 7.85 -25.50
N LEU A 124 -5.36 7.70 -25.33
CA LEU A 124 -4.36 8.45 -26.10
C LEU A 124 -3.76 7.67 -27.27
N GLY A 125 -4.03 6.37 -27.41
CA GLY A 125 -3.40 5.52 -28.43
C GLY A 125 -1.88 5.44 -28.29
N GLN A 126 -1.35 5.81 -27.13
CA GLN A 126 0.07 5.79 -26.81
C GLN A 126 0.44 4.42 -26.23
N GLU A 127 1.52 3.83 -26.71
CA GLU A 127 2.12 2.64 -26.11
C GLU A 127 2.37 2.84 -24.60
N PRO A 128 2.25 1.79 -23.77
CA PRO A 128 2.49 1.85 -22.33
C PRO A 128 3.96 2.19 -22.03
N GLY A 129 4.30 3.48 -22.09
CA GLY A 129 5.53 4.04 -21.57
C GLY A 129 5.43 4.23 -20.05
N PRO A 130 6.56 4.18 -19.33
CA PRO A 130 6.60 4.57 -17.92
C PRO A 130 6.39 6.07 -17.81
N GLU A 131 5.14 6.51 -17.68
CA GLU A 131 4.81 7.91 -17.37
C GLU A 131 4.91 8.14 -15.86
N PRO A 132 5.93 8.87 -15.37
CA PRO A 132 6.33 8.86 -13.96
C PRO A 132 5.37 9.62 -13.02
N GLY A 133 4.40 10.38 -13.54
CA GLY A 133 3.59 11.29 -12.73
C GLY A 133 2.46 10.64 -11.92
N SER A 134 1.80 9.61 -12.46
CA SER A 134 0.58 9.05 -11.83
C SER A 134 0.90 8.14 -10.65
N CYS A 135 1.92 7.29 -10.78
CA CYS A 135 2.32 6.36 -9.73
C CYS A 135 2.97 7.09 -8.57
N ARG A 136 3.75 8.15 -8.87
CA ARG A 136 4.41 8.95 -7.85
C ARG A 136 3.40 9.68 -6.95
N GLY A 137 2.37 10.31 -7.50
CA GLY A 137 1.34 10.97 -6.69
C GLY A 137 0.59 10.00 -5.77
N LEU A 138 0.28 8.79 -6.26
CA LEU A 138 -0.33 7.73 -5.42
C LEU A 138 0.64 7.25 -4.33
N ALA A 139 1.94 7.12 -4.63
CA ALA A 139 2.96 6.74 -3.66
C ALA A 139 3.16 7.82 -2.59
N GLU A 140 3.22 9.09 -2.99
CA GLU A 140 3.27 10.24 -2.07
C GLU A 140 2.03 10.27 -1.18
N THR A 141 0.84 9.99 -1.72
CA THR A 141 -0.40 9.91 -0.92
C THR A 141 -0.32 8.83 0.18
N ILE A 142 0.26 7.66 -0.13
CA ILE A 142 0.49 6.59 0.85
C ILE A 142 1.53 7.04 1.89
N ALA A 143 2.62 7.66 1.45
CA ALA A 143 3.71 8.11 2.31
C ALA A 143 3.28 9.23 3.27
N ASP A 144 2.51 10.21 2.80
CA ASP A 144 1.96 11.27 3.63
C ASP A 144 1.09 10.69 4.75
N TYR A 145 0.27 9.70 4.43
CA TYR A 145 -0.61 9.12 5.44
C TYR A 145 0.12 8.18 6.42
N LEU A 146 0.86 7.19 5.92
CA LEU A 146 1.52 6.21 6.80
C LEU A 146 2.77 6.78 7.48
N GLY A 147 3.56 7.55 6.74
CA GLY A 147 4.85 8.09 7.18
C GLY A 147 4.77 9.35 8.02
N GLU A 148 3.70 10.15 7.90
CA GLU A 148 3.51 11.35 8.72
C GLU A 148 2.31 11.24 9.66
N GLU A 149 1.12 10.90 9.17
CA GLU A 149 -0.09 10.91 10.02
C GLU A 149 -0.25 9.68 10.91
N LYS A 150 0.14 8.50 10.43
CA LYS A 150 0.16 7.26 11.20
C LYS A 150 1.56 6.89 11.69
N LYS A 151 2.48 7.86 11.73
CA LYS A 151 3.86 7.65 12.15
C LYS A 151 3.97 7.06 13.55
N ASP A 152 3.12 7.48 14.48
CA ASP A 152 3.18 7.01 15.87
C ASP A 152 2.85 5.52 15.92
N TRP A 153 1.79 5.10 15.23
CA TRP A 153 1.45 3.68 15.08
C TRP A 153 2.57 2.89 14.39
N MET A 154 3.15 3.44 13.32
CA MET A 154 4.27 2.79 12.62
C MET A 154 5.45 2.59 13.57
N LEU A 155 5.84 3.60 14.34
CA LEU A 155 6.96 3.51 15.29
C LEU A 155 6.65 2.58 16.46
N GLU A 156 5.42 2.57 16.98
CA GLU A 156 4.95 1.63 18.01
C GLU A 156 4.95 0.17 17.52
N ASN A 157 4.90 -0.04 16.20
CA ASN A 157 4.93 -1.37 15.56
C ASN A 157 6.27 -1.63 14.84
N ASP A 158 7.38 -1.09 15.36
CA ASP A 158 8.74 -1.30 14.86
C ASP A 158 8.97 -0.88 13.39
N GLY A 159 8.17 0.06 12.88
CA GLY A 159 8.23 0.56 11.52
C GLY A 159 8.12 -0.55 10.47
N TRP A 160 8.86 -0.40 9.37
CA TRP A 160 8.88 -1.41 8.31
C TRP A 160 9.62 -2.70 8.70
N GLU A 161 10.43 -2.68 9.76
CA GLU A 161 11.01 -3.91 10.35
C GLU A 161 9.94 -4.78 11.02
N GLY A 162 8.99 -4.16 11.71
CA GLY A 162 7.81 -4.86 12.24
C GLY A 162 6.96 -5.48 11.14
N PHE A 163 6.82 -4.79 10.01
CA PHE A 163 6.18 -5.36 8.81
C PHE A 163 6.95 -6.57 8.27
N CYS A 164 8.29 -6.50 8.17
CA CYS A 164 9.10 -7.65 7.77
C CYS A 164 8.89 -8.84 8.71
N SER A 165 8.87 -8.61 10.02
CA SER A 165 8.57 -9.64 11.03
C SER A 165 7.20 -10.28 10.81
N PHE A 166 6.16 -9.45 10.67
CA PHE A 166 4.82 -9.89 10.31
C PHE A 166 4.80 -10.73 9.03
N SER A 167 5.54 -10.32 7.99
CA SER A 167 5.62 -11.04 6.72
C SER A 167 6.31 -12.40 6.83
N ARG A 168 7.35 -12.50 7.68
CA ARG A 168 8.04 -13.77 7.94
C ARG A 168 7.13 -14.72 8.70
N THR A 169 6.41 -14.24 9.71
CA THR A 169 5.39 -15.03 10.39
C THR A 169 4.33 -15.48 9.40
N ALA A 170 3.82 -14.57 8.57
CA ALA A 170 2.82 -14.86 7.54
C ALA A 170 3.21 -15.97 6.58
N ARG A 171 4.46 -15.95 6.13
CA ARG A 171 5.00 -16.91 5.16
C ARG A 171 5.55 -18.18 5.82
N GLY A 172 5.98 -18.07 7.07
CA GLY A 172 6.57 -19.14 7.88
C GLY A 172 5.56 -20.06 8.55
N VAL A 173 4.25 -19.78 8.47
CA VAL A 173 3.20 -20.69 8.96
C VAL A 173 3.08 -21.93 8.07
N SER A 174 4.06 -22.82 8.22
CA SER A 174 4.02 -24.19 7.71
C SER A 174 3.56 -25.20 8.77
N GLN A 175 3.30 -24.82 10.05
CA GLN A 175 2.85 -25.80 11.07
C GLN A 175 1.80 -25.38 12.11
N ASP A 176 1.33 -24.11 12.18
CA ASP A 176 0.34 -23.72 13.22
C ASP A 176 -0.95 -23.10 12.63
N SER A 177 -2.04 -23.87 12.62
CA SER A 177 -3.29 -23.55 11.91
C SER A 177 -4.04 -22.34 12.47
N SER A 178 -3.81 -21.97 13.73
CA SER A 178 -4.46 -20.83 14.39
C SER A 178 -3.90 -19.48 13.94
N MET A 179 -2.56 -19.37 13.84
CA MET A 179 -1.90 -18.12 13.42
C MET A 179 -2.16 -17.80 11.94
N LYS A 180 -2.28 -18.83 11.08
CA LYS A 180 -2.71 -18.66 9.68
C LYS A 180 -4.11 -18.03 9.59
N THR A 181 -5.03 -18.46 10.46
CA THR A 181 -6.41 -17.95 10.50
C THR A 181 -6.46 -16.50 10.98
N ALA A 182 -5.71 -16.13 12.03
CA ALA A 182 -5.67 -14.76 12.54
C ALA A 182 -5.10 -13.76 11.53
N LEU A 183 -4.08 -14.18 10.78
CA LEU A 183 -3.46 -13.35 9.76
C LEU A 183 -4.36 -13.18 8.51
N MET A 184 -4.96 -14.28 8.04
CA MET A 184 -5.95 -14.23 6.96
C MET A 184 -7.17 -13.40 7.38
N ALA A 185 -7.56 -13.43 8.66
CA ALA A 185 -8.60 -12.57 9.19
C ALA A 185 -8.20 -11.09 9.14
N ALA A 186 -6.96 -10.73 9.52
CA ALA A 186 -6.47 -9.35 9.43
C ALA A 186 -6.41 -8.83 7.97
N ALA A 187 -5.98 -9.67 7.03
CA ALA A 187 -6.05 -9.40 5.59
C ALA A 187 -7.52 -9.22 5.12
N GLY A 188 -8.43 -10.06 5.61
CA GLY A 188 -9.86 -9.99 5.32
C GLY A 188 -10.52 -8.70 5.79
N VAL A 189 -10.09 -8.13 6.92
CA VAL A 189 -10.61 -6.86 7.44
C VAL A 189 -10.27 -5.70 6.51
N GLY A 190 -9.07 -5.65 5.94
CA GLY A 190 -8.69 -4.61 4.98
C GLY A 190 -9.52 -4.66 3.70
N LEU A 191 -9.67 -5.85 3.11
CA LEU A 191 -10.51 -6.03 1.92
C LEU A 191 -12.00 -5.76 2.20
N ALA A 192 -12.51 -6.16 3.36
CA ALA A 192 -13.89 -5.87 3.77
C ALA A 192 -14.11 -4.36 3.94
N GLY A 193 -13.15 -3.65 4.55
CA GLY A 193 -13.17 -2.19 4.66
C GLY A 193 -13.23 -1.54 3.28
N LEU A 194 -12.33 -1.89 2.36
CA LEU A 194 -12.36 -1.37 0.98
C LEU A 194 -13.69 -1.66 0.27
N THR A 195 -14.25 -2.86 0.45
CA THR A 195 -15.53 -3.24 -0.15
C THR A 195 -16.67 -2.39 0.40
N PHE A 196 -16.72 -2.18 1.72
CA PHE A 196 -17.70 -1.32 2.36
C PHE A 196 -17.62 0.13 1.86
N LEU A 197 -16.41 0.62 1.57
CA LEU A 197 -16.18 2.00 1.13
C LEU A 197 -16.51 2.22 -0.34
N LEU A 198 -16.15 1.29 -1.22
CA LEU A 198 -16.18 1.49 -2.67
C LEU A 198 -17.39 0.87 -3.39
N VAL A 199 -18.24 0.14 -2.66
CA VAL A 199 -19.47 -0.48 -3.21
C VAL A 199 -20.74 0.27 -2.76
N ARG A 200 -20.58 1.43 -2.11
CA ARG A 200 -21.67 2.38 -1.88
C ARG A 200 -22.00 3.17 -3.14
#